data_AF-A0A7Y4P1M9-F1
#
_entry.id   AF-A0A7Y4P1M9-F1
#
_cell.length_a   1.000
_cell.length_b   1.000
_cell.length_c   1.000
_cell.angle_alpha   90.00
_cell.angle_beta   90.00
_cell.angle_gamma   90.00
#
_symmetry.space_group_name_H-M   'P 1'
#
loop_
_entity.id
_entity.type
_entity.pdbx_description
1 polymer ?
#
loop_
_entity_poly.entity_id
_entity_poly.type
_entity_poly.pdbx_seq_one_letter_code
_entity_poly.pdbx_strand_id
1 'polypeptide(L)'
;MLIGGGVVGILLIGLLIFLVVKGLGGDDEPAAGPGSSQGTGDGGPGNAAGQAEGVTQKLQSAGYQCSDLFNNESGAHRGCFKYEGSTQSDAVFQFTKDGSIISVQITTRDEENGNNAKVTFDGALQAIGNDAFGGSEVRKIQDAVATGQKSERVGTTWGEFRLSNDSTVSLAGRKSGEEAFKVPDVAWATTEAQLKAGLTAKGYTCKIVCEKKIGDFDRQTIYGFGGSSGGLRQVEMEIRAREDQAKAAWPATVTDAFGVLKAADSAKLKEFADKHTDGKATVAYVAGWRIEVTNRDNDDRWARSIRIKRETYYP
;
A
#
# COMPACT_ATOMS: atom_id res chain seq x y z
N MET A 1 -47.20 25.22 8.50
CA MET A 1 -46.41 26.22 9.26
C MET A 1 -45.37 25.43 10.06
N LEU A 2 -44.27 25.07 9.38
CA LEU A 2 -42.88 25.51 9.68
C LEU A 2 -42.44 25.01 11.07
N ILE A 3 -41.78 23.85 11.25
CA ILE A 3 -40.49 23.37 10.69
C ILE A 3 -39.46 24.49 10.60
N GLY A 4 -38.56 24.54 11.59
CA GLY A 4 -37.44 25.47 11.61
C GLY A 4 -36.71 25.46 12.96
N GLY A 5 -36.05 24.36 13.31
CA GLY A 5 -35.30 24.28 14.57
C GLY A 5 -34.10 23.32 14.59
N GLY A 6 -33.87 22.53 13.53
CA GLY A 6 -32.84 21.47 13.54
C GLY A 6 -31.51 21.84 12.88
N VAL A 7 -31.48 22.84 11.98
CA VAL A 7 -30.31 23.07 11.10
C VAL A 7 -29.30 24.05 11.68
N VAL A 8 -29.71 24.92 12.61
CA VAL A 8 -28.83 25.96 13.17
C VAL A 8 -27.86 25.39 14.24
N GLY A 9 -28.25 24.32 14.95
CA GLY A 9 -27.42 23.72 16.00
C GLY A 9 -26.16 23.02 15.48
N ILE A 10 -26.24 22.37 14.31
CA ILE A 10 -25.11 21.60 13.74
C ILE A 10 -24.07 22.52 13.10
N LEU A 11 -24.49 23.65 12.51
CA LEU A 11 -23.58 24.64 11.94
C LEU A 11 -22.76 25.37 13.02
N LEU A 12 -23.33 25.63 14.20
CA LEU A 12 -22.61 26.27 15.30
C LEU A 12 -21.56 25.34 15.96
N ILE A 13 -21.85 24.04 16.04
CA ILE A 13 -20.90 23.05 16.58
C ILE A 13 -19.74 22.83 15.59
N GLY A 14 -20.02 22.79 14.28
CA GLY A 14 -18.97 22.70 13.25
C GLY A 14 -18.05 23.92 13.21
N LEU A 15 -18.58 25.13 13.42
CA LEU A 15 -17.79 26.37 13.42
C LEU A 15 -16.87 26.48 14.65
N LEU A 16 -17.32 25.99 15.82
CA LEU A 16 -16.52 26.00 17.05
C LEU A 16 -15.33 25.03 16.98
N ILE A 17 -15.50 23.87 16.34
CA ILE A 17 -14.38 22.93 16.10
C ILE A 17 -13.36 23.56 15.13
N PHE A 18 -13.83 24.28 14.10
CA PHE A 18 -12.93 24.92 13.12
C PHE A 18 -12.12 26.09 13.73
N LEU A 19 -12.69 26.83 14.67
CA LEU A 19 -11.98 27.94 15.35
C LEU A 19 -11.00 27.47 16.43
N VAL A 20 -11.21 26.30 17.04
CA VAL A 20 -10.26 25.73 18.01
C VAL A 20 -9.02 25.16 17.29
N VAL A 21 -9.15 24.64 16.06
CA VAL A 21 -8.00 24.14 15.27
C VAL A 21 -7.16 25.27 14.66
N LYS A 22 -7.73 26.46 14.41
CA LYS A 22 -6.99 27.61 13.86
C LYS A 22 -6.30 28.50 14.91
N GLY A 23 -6.52 28.27 16.20
CA GLY A 23 -6.04 29.14 17.29
C GLY A 23 -4.72 28.75 17.98
N LEU A 24 -4.07 27.65 17.57
CA LEU A 24 -2.82 27.17 18.18
C LEU A 24 -1.64 27.05 17.19
N GLY A 25 -1.75 27.65 16.00
CA GLY A 25 -0.63 27.81 15.08
C GLY A 25 0.18 29.04 15.45
N GLY A 26 1.32 28.85 16.11
CA GLY A 26 2.36 29.86 16.21
C GLY A 26 2.93 30.17 14.81
N ASP A 27 3.23 31.45 14.60
CA ASP A 27 3.87 32.00 13.41
C ASP A 27 5.19 31.28 13.10
N ASP A 28 5.29 30.71 11.90
CA ASP A 28 6.54 30.60 11.15
C ASP A 28 6.19 30.65 9.65
N GLU A 29 6.67 31.70 8.96
CA GLU A 29 6.58 31.87 7.51
C GLU A 29 7.21 30.67 6.77
N PRO A 30 6.62 30.20 5.65
CA PRO A 30 7.29 29.20 4.83
C PRO A 30 8.40 29.87 4.01
N ALA A 31 9.64 29.62 4.42
CA ALA A 31 10.81 29.91 3.60
C ALA A 31 10.68 29.19 2.24
N ALA A 32 10.93 29.94 1.16
CA ALA A 32 10.88 29.46 -0.21
C ALA A 32 11.77 28.22 -0.41
N GLY A 33 11.16 27.12 -0.86
CA GLY A 33 11.86 25.87 -1.16
C GLY A 33 12.63 25.95 -2.48
N PRO A 34 13.78 25.26 -2.61
CA PRO A 34 14.51 25.20 -3.87
C PRO A 34 13.92 24.14 -4.82
N GLY A 35 13.65 24.57 -6.05
CA GLY A 35 14.01 23.89 -7.32
C GLY A 35 13.58 22.44 -7.53
N SER A 36 12.58 22.27 -8.40
CA SER A 36 12.25 21.00 -9.06
C SER A 36 13.43 20.41 -9.83
N SER A 37 13.82 19.18 -9.51
CA SER A 37 14.68 18.34 -10.35
C SER A 37 13.93 17.07 -10.78
N GLN A 38 13.84 16.89 -12.10
CA GLN A 38 13.47 15.64 -12.76
C GLN A 38 14.43 14.50 -12.39
N GLY A 39 13.87 13.30 -12.16
CA GLY A 39 14.60 12.03 -12.31
C GLY A 39 14.71 11.16 -11.05
N THR A 40 13.95 10.05 -11.06
CA THR A 40 14.19 8.79 -10.32
C THR A 40 14.46 8.90 -8.80
N GLY A 41 13.36 8.94 -8.04
CA GLY A 41 13.22 8.15 -6.82
C GLY A 41 13.29 8.93 -5.52
N ASP A 42 12.13 9.44 -5.12
CA ASP A 42 11.63 9.41 -3.74
C ASP A 42 10.22 8.82 -3.84
N GLY A 43 9.82 7.93 -2.93
CA GLY A 43 8.60 7.12 -3.01
C GLY A 43 7.25 7.86 -2.99
N GLY A 44 7.24 9.15 -3.34
CA GLY A 44 6.03 9.95 -3.51
C GLY A 44 5.41 9.76 -4.90
N PRO A 45 4.14 10.16 -5.06
CA PRO A 45 3.52 10.22 -6.37
C PRO A 45 4.25 11.27 -7.21
N GLY A 46 4.70 10.90 -8.41
CA GLY A 46 5.18 11.88 -9.39
C GLY A 46 4.03 12.78 -9.87
N ASN A 47 4.36 13.78 -10.68
CA ASN A 47 3.38 14.71 -11.23
C ASN A 47 2.30 13.94 -12.02
N ALA A 48 1.09 13.89 -11.48
CA ALA A 48 -0.11 13.44 -12.18
C ALA A 48 -0.88 14.65 -12.69
N ALA A 49 -1.74 14.44 -13.68
CA ALA A 49 -2.70 15.42 -14.18
C ALA A 49 -4.08 14.76 -14.32
N GLY A 50 -5.08 15.53 -14.75
CA GLY A 50 -6.37 14.99 -15.20
C GLY A 50 -7.09 14.13 -14.15
N GLN A 51 -7.64 12.99 -14.57
CA GLN A 51 -8.37 12.07 -13.68
C GLN A 51 -7.46 11.53 -12.58
N ALA A 52 -6.22 11.15 -12.91
CA ALA A 52 -5.27 10.58 -11.97
C ALA A 52 -4.94 11.53 -10.81
N GLU A 53 -4.80 12.82 -11.06
CA GLU A 53 -4.59 13.83 -10.02
C GLU A 53 -5.80 13.92 -9.09
N GLY A 54 -7.00 14.09 -9.63
CA GLY A 54 -8.24 14.19 -8.85
C GLY A 54 -8.50 12.95 -8.00
N VAL A 55 -8.31 11.76 -8.56
CA VAL A 55 -8.43 10.48 -7.84
C VAL A 55 -7.39 10.37 -6.72
N THR A 56 -6.13 10.77 -6.99
CA THR A 56 -5.07 10.76 -5.97
C THR A 56 -5.42 11.66 -4.80
N GLN A 57 -5.88 12.89 -5.06
CA GLN A 57 -6.28 13.84 -4.01
C GLN A 57 -7.47 13.32 -3.19
N LYS A 58 -8.47 12.70 -3.83
CA LYS A 58 -9.62 12.08 -3.15
C LYS A 58 -9.19 10.93 -2.24
N LEU A 59 -8.33 10.04 -2.73
CA LEU A 59 -7.80 8.93 -1.95
C LEU A 59 -6.95 9.45 -0.77
N GLN A 60 -6.06 10.41 -0.99
CA GLN A 60 -5.27 11.02 0.08
C GLN A 60 -6.16 11.71 1.14
N SER A 61 -7.20 12.40 0.71
CA SER A 61 -8.20 13.00 1.63
C SER A 61 -8.97 11.95 2.43
N ALA A 62 -9.10 10.73 1.90
CA ALA A 62 -9.68 9.58 2.60
C ALA A 62 -8.68 8.80 3.47
N GLY A 63 -7.43 9.27 3.56
CA GLY A 63 -6.37 8.71 4.41
C GLY A 63 -5.42 7.74 3.72
N TYR A 64 -5.51 7.58 2.39
CA TYR A 64 -4.59 6.71 1.65
C TYR A 64 -3.21 7.36 1.48
N GLN A 65 -2.16 6.55 1.59
CA GLN A 65 -0.80 6.93 1.22
C GLN A 65 -0.54 6.45 -0.20
N CYS A 66 -0.25 7.39 -1.11
CA CYS A 66 -0.06 7.09 -2.53
C CYS A 66 1.42 7.15 -2.92
N SER A 67 1.83 6.24 -3.79
CA SER A 67 3.20 6.14 -4.32
C SER A 67 3.16 5.57 -5.74
N ASP A 68 4.15 5.92 -6.56
CA ASP A 68 4.28 5.40 -7.92
C ASP A 68 5.28 4.24 -7.96
N LEU A 69 4.86 3.11 -8.54
CA LEU A 69 5.78 2.01 -8.86
C LEU A 69 6.72 2.41 -10.00
N PHE A 70 6.16 3.08 -10.99
CA PHE A 70 6.87 3.79 -12.04
C PHE A 70 6.04 4.99 -12.51
N ASN A 71 6.73 6.00 -13.03
CA ASN A 71 6.14 7.16 -13.66
C ASN A 71 7.10 7.62 -14.77
N ASN A 72 6.67 7.47 -16.03
CA ASN A 72 7.49 7.73 -17.20
C ASN A 72 6.66 8.41 -18.31
N GLU A 73 7.26 8.62 -19.49
CA GLU A 73 6.61 9.33 -20.58
C GLU A 73 5.39 8.62 -21.17
N SER A 74 5.27 7.30 -21.01
CA SER A 74 4.11 6.53 -21.45
C SER A 74 2.94 6.64 -20.46
N GLY A 75 3.26 6.81 -19.18
CA GLY A 75 2.28 6.84 -18.10
C GLY A 75 2.87 6.34 -16.78
N ALA A 76 1.99 6.00 -15.85
CA ALA A 76 2.37 5.61 -14.51
C ALA A 76 1.52 4.46 -13.97
N HIS A 77 2.07 3.82 -12.93
CA HIS A 77 1.40 2.84 -12.10
C HIS A 77 1.44 3.34 -10.66
N ARG A 78 0.27 3.66 -10.12
CA ARG A 78 0.11 4.26 -8.80
C ARG A 78 -0.63 3.31 -7.87
N GLY A 79 -0.10 3.18 -6.66
CA GLY A 79 -0.73 2.45 -5.57
C GLY A 79 -1.01 3.41 -4.44
N CYS A 80 -2.26 3.45 -4.02
CA CYS A 80 -2.72 4.16 -2.84
C CYS A 80 -3.14 3.12 -1.82
N PHE A 81 -2.53 3.16 -0.63
CA PHE A 81 -2.70 2.14 0.40
C PHE A 81 -3.24 2.75 1.68
N LYS A 82 -4.21 2.09 2.30
CA LYS A 82 -4.78 2.47 3.59
C LYS A 82 -4.86 1.26 4.49
N TYR A 83 -4.07 1.27 5.56
CA TYR A 83 -3.95 0.17 6.51
C TYR A 83 -4.26 0.72 7.91
N GLU A 84 -5.42 0.38 8.45
CA GLU A 84 -5.92 0.92 9.73
C GLU A 84 -6.54 -0.23 10.55
N GLY A 85 -5.90 -0.59 11.66
CA GLY A 85 -6.36 -1.70 12.50
C GLY A 85 -6.49 -3.01 11.72
N SER A 86 -7.66 -3.64 11.77
CA SER A 86 -7.98 -4.87 11.03
C SER A 86 -8.26 -4.63 9.54
N THR A 87 -8.50 -3.38 9.13
CA THR A 87 -8.92 -3.02 7.78
C THR A 87 -7.71 -2.68 6.90
N GLN A 88 -7.70 -3.22 5.68
CA GLN A 88 -6.69 -2.91 4.68
C GLN A 88 -7.35 -2.67 3.33
N SER A 89 -6.88 -1.65 2.63
CA SER A 89 -7.38 -1.27 1.31
C SER A 89 -6.25 -0.83 0.40
N ASP A 90 -6.17 -1.51 -0.74
CA ASP A 90 -5.29 -1.20 -1.85
C ASP A 90 -6.14 -0.62 -2.99
N ALA A 91 -5.77 0.57 -3.46
CA ALA A 91 -6.31 1.19 -4.65
C ALA A 91 -5.16 1.41 -5.64
N VAL A 92 -5.03 0.50 -6.60
CA VAL A 92 -3.95 0.50 -7.60
C VAL A 92 -4.53 0.85 -8.96
N PHE A 93 -3.95 1.80 -9.66
CA PHE A 93 -4.43 2.20 -10.98
C PHE A 93 -3.28 2.62 -11.89
N GLN A 94 -3.52 2.50 -13.19
CA GLN A 94 -2.59 2.98 -14.21
C GLN A 94 -3.24 4.08 -15.03
N PHE A 95 -2.42 5.04 -15.44
CA PHE A 95 -2.87 6.19 -16.21
C PHE A 95 -1.84 6.63 -17.24
N THR A 96 -2.32 7.12 -18.37
CA THR A 96 -1.51 7.68 -19.45
C THR A 96 -0.91 9.03 -19.05
N LYS A 97 0.03 9.55 -19.84
CA LYS A 97 0.71 10.84 -19.57
C LYS A 97 -0.22 12.04 -19.36
N ASP A 98 -1.39 12.05 -20.01
CA ASP A 98 -2.42 13.09 -19.85
C ASP A 98 -3.24 12.94 -18.55
N GLY A 99 -3.02 11.88 -17.78
CA GLY A 99 -3.73 11.59 -16.55
C GLY A 99 -5.01 10.78 -16.73
N SER A 100 -5.32 10.28 -17.93
CA SER A 100 -6.47 9.41 -18.16
C SER A 100 -6.25 8.03 -17.56
N ILE A 101 -7.17 7.56 -16.72
CA ILE A 101 -7.09 6.24 -16.07
C ILE A 101 -7.49 5.15 -17.06
N ILE A 102 -6.65 4.14 -17.21
CA ILE A 102 -6.82 3.05 -18.19
C ILE A 102 -7.03 1.68 -17.56
N SER A 103 -6.62 1.50 -16.30
CA SER A 103 -6.88 0.27 -15.54
C SER A 103 -6.90 0.54 -14.04
N VAL A 104 -7.67 -0.27 -13.32
CA VAL A 104 -7.86 -0.16 -11.88
C VAL A 104 -7.88 -1.55 -11.24
N GLN A 105 -7.36 -1.63 -10.03
CA GLN A 105 -7.49 -2.77 -9.14
C GLN A 105 -7.74 -2.23 -7.72
N ILE A 106 -8.87 -2.58 -7.14
CA ILE A 106 -9.23 -2.22 -5.77
C ILE A 106 -9.34 -3.52 -4.99
N THR A 107 -8.64 -3.63 -3.89
CA THR A 107 -8.71 -4.80 -3.02
C THR A 107 -8.85 -4.34 -1.58
N THR A 108 -9.88 -4.82 -0.89
CA THR A 108 -10.12 -4.50 0.51
C THR A 108 -10.36 -5.76 1.31
N ARG A 109 -9.79 -5.81 2.50
CA ARG A 109 -10.02 -6.88 3.47
C ARG A 109 -10.18 -6.29 4.86
N ASP A 110 -10.88 -7.01 5.71
CA ASP A 110 -10.94 -6.73 7.13
C ASP A 110 -10.83 -8.07 7.86
N GLU A 111 -9.83 -8.20 8.72
CA GLU A 111 -9.55 -9.46 9.43
C GLU A 111 -10.63 -9.80 10.48
N GLU A 112 -11.45 -8.83 10.88
CA GLU A 112 -12.48 -8.99 11.91
C GLU A 112 -13.91 -8.99 11.34
N ASN A 113 -14.19 -8.18 10.31
CA ASN A 113 -15.55 -7.98 9.81
C ASN A 113 -15.62 -7.65 8.31
N GLY A 114 -16.08 -8.61 7.50
CA GLY A 114 -16.26 -8.43 6.06
C GLY A 114 -17.16 -7.26 5.63
N ASN A 115 -18.08 -6.80 6.49
CA ASN A 115 -18.89 -5.60 6.17
C ASN A 115 -18.07 -4.32 6.19
N ASN A 116 -17.07 -4.20 7.07
CA ASN A 116 -16.14 -3.06 7.08
C ASN A 116 -15.30 -3.04 5.80
N ALA A 117 -14.92 -4.23 5.31
CA ALA A 117 -14.23 -4.37 4.02
C ALA A 117 -15.08 -3.80 2.88
N LYS A 118 -16.39 -4.11 2.83
CA LYS A 118 -17.32 -3.57 1.82
C LYS A 118 -17.49 -2.05 1.90
N VAL A 119 -17.64 -1.49 3.10
CA VAL A 119 -17.74 -0.02 3.26
C VAL A 119 -16.46 0.68 2.78
N THR A 120 -15.30 0.10 3.12
CA THR A 120 -14.00 0.64 2.68
C THR A 120 -13.83 0.51 1.16
N PHE A 121 -14.26 -0.64 0.60
CA PHE A 121 -14.30 -0.86 -0.85
C PHE A 121 -15.15 0.18 -1.55
N ASP A 122 -16.36 0.45 -1.05
CA ASP A 122 -17.27 1.44 -1.63
C ASP A 122 -16.66 2.84 -1.62
N GLY A 123 -15.99 3.22 -0.54
CA GLY A 123 -15.26 4.50 -0.46
C GLY A 123 -14.17 4.61 -1.52
N ALA A 124 -13.32 3.57 -1.65
CA ALA A 124 -12.27 3.52 -2.68
C ALA A 124 -12.85 3.54 -4.10
N LEU A 125 -13.91 2.75 -4.32
CA LEU A 125 -14.61 2.67 -5.60
C LEU A 125 -15.21 4.01 -6.01
N GLN A 126 -15.80 4.75 -5.09
CA GLN A 126 -16.34 6.08 -5.36
C GLN A 126 -15.23 7.11 -5.61
N ALA A 127 -14.11 7.02 -4.90
CA ALA A 127 -12.98 7.93 -5.09
C ALA A 127 -12.37 7.80 -6.49
N ILE A 128 -12.22 6.57 -6.98
CA ILE A 128 -11.65 6.30 -8.31
C ILE A 128 -12.73 6.38 -9.40
N GLY A 129 -13.83 5.68 -9.21
CA GLY A 129 -14.78 5.34 -10.25
C GLY A 129 -15.62 6.50 -10.76
N ASN A 130 -15.94 7.47 -9.90
CA ASN A 130 -16.71 8.63 -10.33
C ASN A 130 -15.99 9.45 -11.40
N ASP A 131 -14.66 9.55 -11.31
CA ASP A 131 -13.85 10.31 -12.27
C ASP A 131 -13.39 9.43 -13.44
N ALA A 132 -13.08 8.14 -13.18
CA ALA A 132 -12.53 7.23 -14.19
C ALA A 132 -13.60 6.69 -15.16
N PHE A 133 -14.75 6.25 -14.65
CA PHE A 133 -15.76 5.51 -15.43
C PHE A 133 -17.21 5.97 -15.21
N GLY A 134 -17.45 6.90 -14.28
CA GLY A 134 -18.75 7.55 -14.07
C GLY A 134 -19.62 6.87 -13.00
N GLY A 135 -20.43 7.68 -12.33
CA GLY A 135 -21.22 7.25 -11.16
C GLY A 135 -22.29 6.17 -11.45
N SER A 136 -22.78 6.07 -12.68
CA SER A 136 -23.69 4.98 -13.07
C SER A 136 -23.00 3.61 -13.07
N GLU A 137 -21.73 3.55 -13.49
CA GLU A 137 -20.96 2.31 -13.51
C GLU A 137 -20.50 1.94 -12.09
N VAL A 138 -20.15 2.94 -11.27
CA VAL A 138 -19.94 2.75 -9.81
C VAL A 138 -21.15 2.05 -9.19
N ARG A 139 -22.37 2.58 -9.40
CA ARG A 139 -23.59 1.99 -8.84
C ARG A 139 -23.80 0.53 -9.23
N LYS A 140 -23.59 0.18 -10.50
CA LYS A 140 -23.71 -1.22 -10.95
C LYS A 140 -22.76 -2.15 -10.20
N ILE A 141 -21.52 -1.73 -9.96
CA ILE A 141 -20.54 -2.52 -9.21
C ILE A 141 -20.95 -2.64 -7.73
N GLN A 142 -21.44 -1.55 -7.12
CA GLN A 142 -21.93 -1.57 -5.74
C GLN A 142 -23.13 -2.50 -5.57
N ASP A 143 -24.07 -2.50 -6.52
CA ASP A 143 -25.22 -3.41 -6.52
C ASP A 143 -24.77 -4.88 -6.64
N ALA A 144 -23.74 -5.17 -7.46
CA ALA A 144 -23.14 -6.51 -7.56
C ALA A 144 -22.50 -6.97 -6.23
N VAL A 145 -21.82 -6.08 -5.51
CA VAL A 145 -21.26 -6.38 -4.17
C VAL A 145 -22.38 -6.61 -3.15
N ALA A 146 -23.44 -5.80 -3.19
CA ALA A 146 -24.56 -5.88 -2.25
C ALA A 146 -25.39 -7.17 -2.41
N THR A 147 -25.55 -7.66 -3.63
CA THR A 147 -26.27 -8.91 -3.92
C THR A 147 -25.51 -10.18 -3.49
N GLY A 148 -24.26 -10.05 -3.04
CA GLY A 148 -23.48 -11.16 -2.47
C GLY A 148 -22.91 -12.13 -3.51
N GLN A 149 -22.81 -11.70 -4.78
CA GLN A 149 -22.18 -12.51 -5.80
C GLN A 149 -20.68 -12.67 -5.52
N LYS A 150 -20.21 -13.92 -5.38
CA LYS A 150 -18.81 -14.22 -5.01
C LYS A 150 -17.81 -13.91 -6.12
N SER A 151 -18.21 -14.05 -7.38
CA SER A 151 -17.41 -13.68 -8.54
C SER A 151 -18.29 -13.35 -9.73
N GLU A 152 -18.08 -12.20 -10.34
CA GLU A 152 -18.89 -11.72 -11.46
C GLU A 152 -18.04 -10.93 -12.45
N ARG A 153 -18.41 -10.99 -13.74
CA ARG A 153 -17.95 -10.03 -14.74
C ARG A 153 -18.99 -8.94 -14.89
N VAL A 154 -18.62 -7.70 -14.57
CA VAL A 154 -19.50 -6.55 -14.71
C VAL A 154 -19.09 -5.80 -15.98
N GLY A 155 -19.88 -5.99 -17.05
CA GLY A 155 -19.71 -5.25 -18.30
C GLY A 155 -20.24 -3.83 -18.17
N THR A 156 -19.42 -2.86 -18.51
CA THR A 156 -19.75 -1.42 -18.43
C THR A 156 -19.48 -0.74 -19.76
N THR A 157 -19.96 0.49 -19.91
CA THR A 157 -19.61 1.32 -21.08
C THR A 157 -18.13 1.72 -21.10
N TRP A 158 -17.48 1.74 -19.93
CA TRP A 158 -16.06 2.00 -19.81
C TRP A 158 -15.18 0.79 -20.14
N GLY A 159 -15.59 -0.41 -19.71
CA GLY A 159 -14.74 -1.60 -19.72
C GLY A 159 -15.39 -2.86 -19.14
N GLU A 160 -14.61 -3.94 -19.05
CA GLU A 160 -14.98 -5.13 -18.29
C GLU A 160 -14.33 -5.04 -16.90
N PHE A 161 -15.12 -5.30 -15.87
CA PHE A 161 -14.64 -5.50 -14.51
C PHE A 161 -14.79 -6.95 -14.08
N ARG A 162 -13.83 -7.43 -13.29
CA ARG A 162 -13.87 -8.70 -12.58
C ARG A 162 -14.00 -8.41 -11.09
N LEU A 163 -15.17 -8.74 -10.55
CA LEU A 163 -15.47 -8.61 -9.13
C LEU A 163 -15.26 -9.96 -8.45
N SER A 164 -14.70 -9.94 -7.24
CA SER A 164 -14.69 -11.04 -6.29
C SER A 164 -15.08 -10.51 -4.91
N ASN A 165 -15.93 -11.24 -4.19
CA ASN A 165 -16.53 -10.81 -2.93
C ASN A 165 -16.62 -12.03 -2.01
N ASP A 166 -15.48 -12.44 -1.49
CA ASP A 166 -15.35 -13.55 -0.54
C ASP A 166 -14.89 -13.03 0.84
N SER A 167 -13.81 -13.56 1.41
CA SER A 167 -13.16 -12.95 2.58
C SER A 167 -12.46 -11.62 2.24
N THR A 168 -12.29 -11.33 0.95
CA THR A 168 -11.75 -10.10 0.40
C THR A 168 -12.72 -9.57 -0.67
N VAL A 169 -12.92 -8.25 -0.71
CA VAL A 169 -13.65 -7.61 -1.80
C VAL A 169 -12.61 -7.06 -2.78
N SER A 170 -12.62 -7.57 -4.00
CA SER A 170 -11.66 -7.20 -5.03
C SER A 170 -12.36 -6.89 -6.35
N LEU A 171 -11.92 -5.81 -6.99
CA LEU A 171 -12.34 -5.41 -8.31
C LEU A 171 -11.09 -5.18 -9.15
N ALA A 172 -11.04 -5.78 -10.34
CA ALA A 172 -10.04 -5.47 -11.34
C ALA A 172 -10.76 -5.05 -12.62
N GLY A 173 -10.29 -4.03 -13.31
CA GLY A 173 -10.91 -3.61 -14.56
C GLY A 173 -10.01 -2.78 -15.45
N ARG A 174 -10.38 -2.77 -16.73
CA ARG A 174 -9.64 -2.17 -17.82
C ARG A 174 -10.55 -1.41 -18.75
N LYS A 175 -10.13 -0.21 -19.17
CA LYS A 175 -10.83 0.60 -20.17
C LYS A 175 -10.83 -0.11 -21.52
N SER A 176 -11.99 -0.12 -22.19
CA SER A 176 -12.17 -0.71 -23.50
C SER A 176 -11.25 -0.05 -24.54
N GLY A 177 -10.54 -0.87 -25.30
CA GLY A 177 -9.59 -0.39 -26.32
C GLY A 177 -8.21 0.00 -25.79
N GLU A 178 -8.01 -0.01 -24.46
CA GLU A 178 -6.70 0.25 -23.85
C GLU A 178 -6.03 -1.06 -23.39
N GLU A 179 -4.70 -1.03 -23.38
CA GLU A 179 -3.87 -2.07 -22.75
C GLU A 179 -3.27 -1.52 -21.47
N ALA A 180 -3.30 -2.31 -20.40
CA ALA A 180 -2.56 -1.97 -19.19
C ALA A 180 -1.06 -2.05 -19.48
N PHE A 181 -0.31 -1.09 -18.94
CA PHE A 181 1.13 -1.14 -18.93
C PHE A 181 1.63 -2.39 -18.24
N LYS A 182 2.69 -2.95 -18.82
CA LYS A 182 3.43 -4.05 -18.22
C LYS A 182 4.15 -3.55 -16.97
N VAL A 183 3.82 -4.14 -15.83
CA VAL A 183 4.58 -3.95 -14.60
C VAL A 183 5.99 -4.54 -14.80
N PRO A 184 7.06 -3.78 -14.52
CA PRO A 184 8.43 -4.28 -14.62
C PRO A 184 8.64 -5.54 -13.78
N ASP A 185 9.25 -6.58 -14.36
CA ASP A 185 9.67 -7.76 -13.59
C ASP A 185 10.99 -7.42 -12.89
N VAL A 186 10.92 -7.16 -11.59
CA VAL A 186 12.09 -6.90 -10.75
C VAL A 186 12.52 -8.15 -10.00
N ALA A 187 13.83 -8.33 -9.89
CA ALA A 187 14.46 -9.37 -9.09
C ALA A 187 15.74 -8.84 -8.45
N TRP A 188 16.04 -9.28 -7.24
CA TRP A 188 17.31 -9.03 -6.59
C TRP A 188 18.43 -9.77 -7.32
N ALA A 189 19.65 -9.24 -7.37
CA ALA A 189 20.77 -10.02 -7.92
C ALA A 189 21.15 -11.20 -7.00
N THR A 190 20.83 -11.10 -5.70
CA THR A 190 20.99 -12.18 -4.73
C THR A 190 20.07 -13.35 -5.06
N THR A 191 20.61 -14.57 -5.09
CA THR A 191 19.84 -15.81 -5.20
C THR A 191 19.44 -16.35 -3.82
N GLU A 192 18.49 -17.31 -3.76
CA GLU A 192 18.14 -17.96 -2.49
C GLU A 192 19.33 -18.62 -1.80
N ALA A 193 20.22 -19.28 -2.57
CA ALA A 193 21.42 -19.92 -2.03
C ALA A 193 22.39 -18.89 -1.43
N GLN A 194 22.58 -17.74 -2.10
CA GLN A 194 23.41 -16.65 -1.61
C GLN A 194 22.82 -16.00 -0.37
N LEU A 195 21.49 -15.84 -0.31
CA LEU A 195 20.79 -15.35 0.87
C LEU A 195 21.05 -16.26 2.08
N LYS A 196 20.79 -17.56 1.92
CA LYS A 196 21.00 -18.56 2.99
C LYS A 196 22.46 -18.59 3.44
N ALA A 197 23.42 -18.62 2.52
CA ALA A 197 24.83 -18.61 2.85
C ALA A 197 25.25 -17.33 3.62
N GLY A 198 24.80 -16.16 3.18
CA GLY A 198 25.08 -14.89 3.85
C GLY A 198 24.47 -14.80 5.25
N LEU A 199 23.25 -15.32 5.43
CA LEU A 199 22.59 -15.35 6.73
C LEU A 199 23.19 -16.40 7.68
N THR A 200 23.61 -17.56 7.16
CA THR A 200 24.36 -18.55 7.96
C THR A 200 25.68 -17.99 8.48
N ALA A 201 26.40 -17.22 7.66
CA ALA A 201 27.60 -16.50 8.11
C ALA A 201 27.31 -15.47 9.23
N LYS A 202 26.05 -15.01 9.34
CA LYS A 202 25.56 -14.10 10.40
C LYS A 202 24.92 -14.83 11.60
N GLY A 203 25.05 -16.16 11.64
CA GLY A 203 24.59 -17.00 12.75
C GLY A 203 23.12 -17.46 12.66
N TYR A 204 22.48 -17.36 11.49
CA TYR A 204 21.15 -17.92 11.27
C TYR A 204 21.23 -19.42 10.93
N THR A 205 20.27 -20.18 11.43
CA THR A 205 20.03 -21.57 10.99
C THR A 205 19.06 -21.54 9.81
N CYS A 206 19.51 -21.94 8.62
CA CYS A 206 18.72 -21.84 7.39
C CYS A 206 18.20 -23.21 6.92
N LYS A 207 16.89 -23.32 6.76
CA LYS A 207 16.21 -24.43 6.07
C LYS A 207 15.44 -23.87 4.87
N ILE A 208 14.11 -23.86 4.95
CA ILE A 208 13.23 -23.11 4.05
C ILE A 208 13.30 -21.63 4.44
N VAL A 209 13.15 -21.35 5.73
CA VAL A 209 13.33 -20.05 6.37
C VAL A 209 14.66 -20.03 7.13
N CYS A 210 15.31 -18.88 7.21
CA CYS A 210 16.48 -18.65 8.06
C CYS A 210 16.04 -18.07 9.39
N GLU A 211 16.38 -18.75 10.48
CA GLU A 211 15.93 -18.37 11.82
C GLU A 211 17.12 -18.09 12.74
N LYS A 212 16.98 -17.12 13.63
CA LYS A 212 17.93 -16.85 14.72
C LYS A 212 17.14 -16.66 16.01
N LYS A 213 17.61 -17.33 17.08
CA LYS A 213 16.92 -17.32 18.38
C LYS A 213 17.02 -15.95 19.04
N ILE A 214 15.95 -15.59 19.73
CA ILE A 214 15.86 -14.46 20.66
C ILE A 214 15.43 -15.07 21.99
N GLY A 215 16.34 -15.12 22.96
CA GLY A 215 16.11 -15.87 24.20
C GLY A 215 15.79 -17.36 23.93
N ASP A 216 14.98 -17.96 24.81
CA ASP A 216 14.71 -19.40 24.79
C ASP A 216 13.57 -19.82 23.85
N PHE A 217 12.56 -18.96 23.68
CA PHE A 217 11.30 -19.31 22.99
C PHE A 217 10.99 -18.43 21.77
N ASP A 218 11.75 -17.35 21.56
CA ASP A 218 11.44 -16.37 20.52
C ASP A 218 12.45 -16.43 19.37
N ARG A 219 12.07 -15.86 18.23
CA ARG A 219 12.90 -15.89 17.03
C ARG A 219 12.68 -14.70 16.12
N GLN A 220 13.73 -14.36 15.39
CA GLN A 220 13.67 -13.57 14.16
C GLN A 220 13.85 -14.51 12.97
N THR A 221 13.13 -14.23 11.89
CA THR A 221 13.16 -15.01 10.67
C THR A 221 13.42 -14.12 9.47
N ILE A 222 14.14 -14.66 8.50
CA ILE A 222 14.33 -14.05 7.19
C ILE A 222 14.06 -15.13 6.16
N TYR A 223 13.19 -14.82 5.22
CA TYR A 223 12.82 -15.69 4.11
C TYR A 223 13.01 -14.95 2.80
N GLY A 224 13.46 -15.67 1.79
CA GLY A 224 13.56 -15.16 0.43
C GLY A 224 13.06 -16.21 -0.54
N PHE A 225 12.31 -15.77 -1.55
CA PHE A 225 11.78 -16.63 -2.60
C PHE A 225 12.19 -16.09 -3.96
N GLY A 226 12.70 -16.95 -4.83
CA GLY A 226 13.16 -16.65 -6.18
C GLY A 226 12.57 -17.58 -7.24
N GLY A 227 12.96 -17.36 -8.49
CA GLY A 227 12.68 -18.29 -9.59
C GLY A 227 13.74 -19.39 -9.67
N SER A 228 13.42 -20.51 -10.33
CA SER A 228 14.27 -21.70 -10.49
C SER A 228 15.67 -21.44 -11.09
N SER A 229 15.89 -20.31 -11.74
CA SER A 229 17.19 -19.88 -12.29
C SER A 229 17.51 -18.41 -12.03
N GLY A 230 16.74 -17.74 -11.16
CA GLY A 230 16.74 -16.29 -11.04
C GLY A 230 17.05 -15.78 -9.63
N GLY A 231 17.18 -14.47 -9.56
CA GLY A 231 17.23 -13.72 -8.31
C GLY A 231 15.98 -13.84 -7.45
N LEU A 232 16.06 -13.34 -6.22
CA LEU A 232 14.90 -13.25 -5.33
C LEU A 232 13.84 -12.31 -5.93
N ARG A 233 12.57 -12.68 -5.79
CA ARG A 233 11.38 -11.90 -6.18
C ARG A 233 10.54 -11.47 -4.98
N GLN A 234 10.86 -12.02 -3.82
CA GLN A 234 10.31 -11.63 -2.53
C GLN A 234 11.37 -11.83 -1.44
N VAL A 235 11.38 -10.91 -0.49
CA VAL A 235 12.09 -11.04 0.78
C VAL A 235 11.13 -10.69 1.90
N GLU A 236 11.14 -11.48 2.96
CA GLU A 236 10.33 -11.27 4.14
C GLU A 236 11.21 -11.37 5.37
N MET A 237 11.08 -10.38 6.25
CA MET A 237 11.72 -10.32 7.55
C MET A 237 10.60 -10.32 8.58
N GLU A 238 10.68 -11.18 9.58
CA GLU A 238 9.70 -11.21 10.68
C GLU A 238 10.44 -11.36 12.01
N ILE A 239 9.88 -10.73 13.03
CA ILE A 239 10.29 -10.93 14.41
C ILE A 239 9.05 -11.06 15.27
N ARG A 240 9.09 -12.00 16.22
CA ARG A 240 8.04 -12.17 17.22
C ARG A 240 8.68 -12.57 18.54
N ALA A 241 8.73 -11.64 19.48
CA ALA A 241 9.31 -11.86 20.80
C ALA A 241 8.64 -11.00 21.87
N ARG A 242 9.08 -11.14 23.13
CA ARG A 242 8.80 -10.12 24.16
C ARG A 242 9.29 -8.75 23.71
N GLU A 243 8.58 -7.70 24.08
CA GLU A 243 8.76 -6.36 23.53
C GLU A 243 10.20 -5.82 23.62
N ASP A 244 10.82 -5.93 24.79
CA ASP A 244 12.19 -5.48 25.06
C ASP A 244 13.20 -6.21 24.16
N GLN A 245 13.07 -7.53 24.06
CA GLN A 245 13.95 -8.38 23.26
C GLN A 245 13.75 -8.14 21.77
N ALA A 246 12.50 -7.97 21.33
CA ALA A 246 12.17 -7.77 19.94
C ALA A 246 12.68 -6.41 19.42
N LYS A 247 12.45 -5.34 20.19
CA LYS A 247 12.95 -4.00 19.87
C LYS A 247 14.47 -3.96 19.80
N ALA A 248 15.17 -4.68 20.67
CA ALA A 248 16.63 -4.79 20.63
C ALA A 248 17.14 -5.57 19.40
N ALA A 249 16.45 -6.63 19.00
CA ALA A 249 16.88 -7.52 17.92
C ALA A 249 16.45 -7.06 16.51
N TRP A 250 15.41 -6.23 16.39
CA TRP A 250 14.88 -5.79 15.11
C TRP A 250 15.87 -5.02 14.21
N PRO A 251 16.63 -4.01 14.71
CA PRO A 251 17.58 -3.29 13.87
C PRO A 251 18.66 -4.21 13.28
N ALA A 252 19.11 -5.20 14.07
CA ALA A 252 20.07 -6.20 13.62
C ALA A 252 19.47 -7.12 12.55
N THR A 253 18.21 -7.54 12.70
CA THR A 253 17.50 -8.37 11.70
C THR A 253 17.41 -7.66 10.35
N VAL A 254 17.00 -6.38 10.35
CA VAL A 254 16.90 -5.55 9.13
C VAL A 254 18.29 -5.37 8.52
N THR A 255 19.30 -5.03 9.33
CA THR A 255 20.68 -4.85 8.86
C THR A 255 21.26 -6.14 8.28
N ASP A 256 20.99 -7.29 8.89
CA ASP A 256 21.45 -8.58 8.42
C ASP A 256 20.82 -8.97 7.09
N ALA A 257 19.51 -8.76 6.92
CA ALA A 257 18.83 -8.99 5.65
C ALA A 257 19.41 -8.10 4.53
N PHE A 258 19.38 -6.78 4.72
CA PHE A 258 19.85 -5.84 3.69
C PHE A 258 21.35 -5.93 3.42
N GLY A 259 22.16 -6.36 4.39
CA GLY A 259 23.58 -6.59 4.20
C GLY A 259 23.92 -7.79 3.30
N VAL A 260 22.96 -8.69 3.05
CA VAL A 260 23.12 -9.82 2.12
C VAL A 260 22.48 -9.54 0.76
N LEU A 261 21.51 -8.63 0.70
CA LEU A 261 20.78 -8.28 -0.52
C LEU A 261 21.62 -7.37 -1.43
N LYS A 262 21.85 -7.85 -2.66
CA LYS A 262 22.53 -7.13 -3.73
C LYS A 262 21.47 -6.54 -4.67
N ALA A 263 21.19 -5.25 -4.52
CA ALA A 263 20.50 -4.43 -5.51
C ALA A 263 20.95 -2.97 -5.38
N ALA A 264 20.85 -2.21 -6.47
CA ALA A 264 21.12 -0.76 -6.46
C ALA A 264 20.22 -0.02 -5.46
N ASP A 265 19.02 -0.57 -5.21
CA ASP A 265 17.97 0.08 -4.43
C ASP A 265 17.79 -0.45 -3.01
N SER A 266 18.68 -1.36 -2.55
CA SER A 266 18.65 -1.90 -1.17
C SER A 266 18.62 -0.78 -0.12
N ALA A 267 19.35 0.31 -0.36
CA ALA A 267 19.46 1.44 0.56
C ALA A 267 18.13 2.18 0.74
N LYS A 268 17.40 2.47 -0.35
CA LYS A 268 16.11 3.16 -0.31
C LYS A 268 15.04 2.33 0.40
N LEU A 269 15.02 1.03 0.13
CA LEU A 269 14.12 0.09 0.81
C LEU A 269 14.44 -0.03 2.30
N LYS A 270 15.72 -0.08 2.67
CA LYS A 270 16.13 -0.07 4.08
C LYS A 270 15.74 1.24 4.76
N GLU A 271 15.99 2.37 4.13
CA GLU A 271 15.62 3.68 4.66
C GLU A 271 14.12 3.79 4.91
N PHE A 272 13.29 3.32 3.96
CA PHE A 272 11.86 3.24 4.15
C PHE A 272 11.48 2.38 5.36
N ALA A 273 12.08 1.20 5.49
CA ALA A 273 11.84 0.30 6.63
C ALA A 273 12.24 0.94 7.98
N ASP A 274 13.39 1.62 8.03
CA ASP A 274 13.88 2.28 9.25
C ASP A 274 12.96 3.44 9.68
N LYS A 275 12.39 4.17 8.71
CA LYS A 275 11.43 5.28 8.96
C LYS A 275 10.07 4.81 9.47
N HIS A 276 9.66 3.58 9.17
CA HIS A 276 8.34 3.04 9.52
C HIS A 276 8.41 2.00 10.64
N THR A 277 9.06 2.38 11.74
CA THR A 277 9.19 1.58 12.96
C THR A 277 8.21 2.01 14.07
N ASP A 278 7.32 2.94 13.75
CA ASP A 278 6.38 3.63 14.66
C ASP A 278 5.20 2.76 15.15
N GLY A 279 5.07 1.54 14.65
CA GLY A 279 3.98 0.64 15.00
C GLY A 279 2.74 0.77 14.12
N LYS A 280 2.74 1.63 13.10
CA LYS A 280 1.68 1.68 12.10
C LYS A 280 2.01 0.81 10.89
N ALA A 281 1.03 0.03 10.44
CA ALA A 281 1.18 -0.71 9.21
C ALA A 281 1.26 0.27 8.03
N THR A 282 2.26 0.11 7.17
CA THR A 282 2.50 1.01 6.05
C THR A 282 2.85 0.20 4.80
N VAL A 283 2.29 0.59 3.67
CA VAL A 283 2.63 0.02 2.35
C VAL A 283 2.94 1.15 1.39
N ALA A 284 3.97 0.95 0.57
CA ALA A 284 4.32 1.85 -0.50
C ALA A 284 5.03 1.12 -1.64
N TYR A 285 5.11 1.77 -2.79
CA TYR A 285 6.09 1.44 -3.80
C TYR A 285 7.37 2.25 -3.56
N VAL A 286 8.50 1.53 -3.48
CA VAL A 286 9.82 2.12 -3.28
C VAL A 286 10.78 1.45 -4.25
N ALA A 287 11.36 2.27 -5.14
CA ALA A 287 12.36 1.82 -6.10
C ALA A 287 11.95 0.57 -6.91
N GLY A 288 10.72 0.56 -7.42
CA GLY A 288 10.20 -0.55 -8.23
C GLY A 288 9.74 -1.78 -7.45
N TRP A 289 9.75 -1.73 -6.11
CA TRP A 289 9.25 -2.80 -5.25
C TRP A 289 8.04 -2.36 -4.45
N ARG A 290 7.12 -3.29 -4.18
CA ARG A 290 6.12 -3.11 -3.12
C ARG A 290 6.75 -3.49 -1.79
N ILE A 291 6.83 -2.54 -0.86
CA ILE A 291 7.27 -2.76 0.50
C ILE A 291 6.09 -2.57 1.44
N GLU A 292 5.88 -3.55 2.32
CA GLU A 292 4.84 -3.59 3.32
C GLU A 292 5.49 -3.82 4.68
N VAL A 293 5.29 -2.88 5.61
CA VAL A 293 5.68 -3.00 7.01
C VAL A 293 4.41 -3.22 7.80
N THR A 294 4.26 -4.37 8.46
CA THR A 294 3.09 -4.70 9.27
C THR A 294 3.45 -5.03 10.70
N ASN A 295 2.49 -4.72 11.56
CA ASN A 295 2.65 -4.64 12.99
C ASN A 295 1.49 -5.40 13.61
N ARG A 296 1.79 -6.41 14.43
CA ARG A 296 0.80 -7.28 15.07
C ARG A 296 1.13 -7.44 16.55
N ASP A 297 1.36 -6.31 17.20
CA ASP A 297 1.65 -6.28 18.62
C ASP A 297 0.43 -6.73 19.42
N ASN A 298 0.66 -7.45 20.50
CA ASN A 298 -0.32 -7.70 21.54
C ASN A 298 0.32 -7.41 22.91
N ASP A 299 -0.47 -7.51 23.99
CA ASP A 299 -0.11 -6.98 25.33
C ASP A 299 1.29 -7.36 25.85
N ASP A 300 1.84 -8.51 25.49
CA ASP A 300 3.15 -8.99 25.94
C ASP A 300 4.12 -9.36 24.81
N ARG A 301 3.70 -9.26 23.55
CA ARG A 301 4.51 -9.64 22.38
C ARG A 301 4.53 -8.54 21.36
N TRP A 302 5.74 -8.28 20.89
CA TRP A 302 5.98 -7.39 19.78
C TRP A 302 6.21 -8.23 18.53
N ALA A 303 5.40 -7.97 17.50
CA ALA A 303 5.47 -8.67 16.23
C ALA A 303 5.54 -7.66 15.08
N ARG A 304 6.63 -7.75 14.31
CA ARG A 304 6.86 -6.92 13.13
C ARG A 304 7.20 -7.80 11.96
N SER A 305 6.76 -7.38 10.79
CA SER A 305 7.26 -7.94 9.54
C SER A 305 7.46 -6.86 8.49
N ILE A 306 8.51 -7.04 7.69
CA ILE A 306 8.72 -6.31 6.44
C ILE A 306 8.61 -7.33 5.32
N ARG A 307 7.69 -7.11 4.39
CA ARG A 307 7.57 -7.89 3.17
C ARG A 307 7.88 -7.00 1.98
N ILE A 308 8.88 -7.39 1.20
CA ILE A 308 9.27 -6.73 -0.05
C ILE A 308 9.01 -7.72 -1.17
N LYS A 309 8.14 -7.36 -2.12
CA LYS A 309 7.78 -8.22 -3.25
C LYS A 309 7.65 -7.42 -4.52
N ARG A 310 7.85 -8.08 -5.66
CA ARG A 310 7.43 -7.51 -6.94
C ARG A 310 5.91 -7.30 -6.94
N GLU A 311 5.45 -6.27 -7.62
CA GLU A 311 4.02 -6.04 -7.75
C GLU A 311 3.39 -7.02 -8.74
N THR A 312 2.25 -7.58 -8.36
CA THR A 312 1.42 -8.42 -9.23
C THR A 312 0.15 -7.68 -9.56
N TYR A 313 0.01 -7.25 -10.81
CA TYR A 313 -1.13 -6.46 -11.27
C TYR A 313 -1.83 -7.17 -12.43
N TYR A 314 -3.11 -7.48 -12.24
CA TYR A 314 -3.93 -8.22 -13.19
C TYR A 314 -5.29 -7.52 -13.35
N PRO A 315 -5.36 -6.47 -14.17
CA PRO A 315 -6.59 -5.71 -14.42
C PRO A 315 -7.60 -6.49 -15.27
#